data_AF-A0A139NGC8-F1
#
_entry.id   AF-A0A139NGC8-F1
#
_cell.length_a   1.000
_cell.length_b   1.000
_cell.length_c   1.000
_cell.angle_alpha   90.00
_cell.angle_beta   90.00
_cell.angle_gamma   90.00
#
_symmetry.space_group_name_H-M   'P 1'
#
loop_
_entity.id
_entity.type
_entity.pdbx_description
1 polymer ?
#
loop_
_entity_poly.entity_id
_entity_poly.type
_entity_poly.pdbx_seq_one_letter_code
_entity_poly.pdbx_strand_id
1 'polypeptide(L)'
;MSLALLSFIVLSLFMIHEFDEIILVKPWIKQNHDHLAYQKEMFIAGKSSYPSTESLALMIAEEFILAFLLLLVAILCRFSELALAIAICHTLHLLGHISQVIKFRSLVPGGLTAVLTFPILLVILAVYLSQNSVSWVLLILLSILVMLALLGNLLFLHKQAPTIHAWIYRISKRN
;
A
#
# COMPACT_ATOMS: atom_id res chain seq x y z
N MET A 1 0.52 -20.48 -13.22
CA MET A 1 -0.03 -19.89 -11.99
C MET A 1 -1.38 -19.32 -12.36
N SER A 2 -2.43 -19.66 -11.61
CA SER A 2 -3.77 -19.13 -11.90
C SER A 2 -3.87 -17.65 -11.51
N LEU A 3 -4.79 -16.93 -12.14
CA LEU A 3 -5.10 -15.54 -11.81
C LEU A 3 -5.55 -15.38 -10.35
N ALA A 4 -6.31 -16.36 -9.83
CA ALA A 4 -6.73 -16.40 -8.45
C ALA A 4 -5.54 -16.55 -7.48
N LEU A 5 -4.57 -17.43 -7.79
CA LEU A 5 -3.38 -17.60 -6.97
C LEU A 5 -2.49 -16.35 -6.98
N LEU A 6 -2.29 -15.73 -8.16
CA LEU A 6 -1.59 -14.44 -8.27
C LEU A 6 -2.26 -13.40 -7.36
N SER A 7 -3.56 -13.21 -7.52
CA SER A 7 -4.33 -12.20 -6.80
C SER A 7 -4.30 -12.43 -5.29
N PHE A 8 -4.43 -13.68 -4.85
CA PHE A 8 -4.32 -14.05 -3.45
C PHE A 8 -2.96 -13.71 -2.86
N ILE A 9 -1.86 -14.06 -3.55
CA ILE A 9 -0.51 -13.75 -3.07
C ILE A 9 -0.29 -12.23 -3.04
N VAL A 10 -0.68 -11.51 -4.11
CA VAL A 10 -0.54 -10.04 -4.18
C VAL A 10 -1.26 -9.36 -3.02
N LEU A 11 -2.52 -9.72 -2.78
CA LEU A 11 -3.31 -9.14 -1.69
C LEU A 11 -2.76 -9.50 -0.30
N SER A 12 -2.27 -10.74 -0.15
CA SER A 12 -1.67 -11.20 1.12
C SER A 12 -0.36 -10.47 1.43
N LEU A 13 0.53 -10.34 0.44
CA LEU A 13 1.79 -9.62 0.59
C LEU A 13 1.56 -8.13 0.87
N PHE A 14 0.56 -7.53 0.20
CA PHE A 14 0.13 -6.16 0.47
C PHE A 14 -0.25 -6.02 1.95
N MET A 15 -1.20 -6.84 2.43
CA MET A 15 -1.63 -6.75 3.82
C MET A 15 -0.53 -7.03 4.85
N ILE A 16 0.40 -7.96 4.57
CA ILE A 16 1.57 -8.21 5.43
C ILE A 16 2.44 -6.96 5.54
N HIS A 17 2.67 -6.26 4.43
CA HIS A 17 3.40 -5.01 4.42
C HIS A 17 2.64 -3.91 5.19
N GLU A 18 1.35 -3.74 4.92
CA GLU A 18 0.52 -2.74 5.58
C GLU A 18 0.40 -2.94 7.10
N PHE A 19 0.44 -4.18 7.59
CA PHE A 19 0.51 -4.45 9.03
C PHE A 19 1.76 -3.84 9.68
N ASP A 20 2.90 -3.87 8.98
CA ASP A 20 4.13 -3.22 9.45
C ASP A 20 3.91 -1.71 9.63
N GLU A 21 3.22 -1.07 8.70
CA GLU A 21 2.89 0.34 8.78
C GLU A 21 1.96 0.66 9.95
N ILE A 22 0.86 -0.10 10.10
CA ILE A 22 -0.09 0.05 11.22
C ILE A 22 0.64 0.01 12.56
N ILE A 23 1.58 -0.94 12.70
CA ILE A 23 2.33 -1.16 13.94
C ILE A 23 3.38 -0.07 14.18
N LEU A 24 4.11 0.35 13.14
CA LEU A 24 5.34 1.13 13.31
C LEU A 24 5.21 2.63 13.05
N VAL A 25 4.28 3.09 12.19
CA VAL A 25 4.21 4.51 11.80
C VAL A 25 4.10 5.44 13.01
N LYS A 26 3.18 5.16 13.92
CA LYS A 26 2.94 6.02 15.09
C LYS A 26 4.10 6.05 16.09
N PRO A 27 4.62 4.90 16.56
CA PRO A 27 5.83 4.88 17.39
C PRO A 27 7.03 5.55 16.72
N TRP A 28 7.20 5.34 15.41
CA TRP A 28 8.32 5.90 14.67
C TRP A 28 8.26 7.42 14.57
N ILE A 29 7.09 7.99 14.23
CA ILE A 29 6.89 9.46 14.25
C ILE A 29 7.23 10.01 15.63
N LYS A 30 6.72 9.40 16.72
CA LYS A 30 6.97 9.88 18.09
C LYS A 30 8.46 9.93 18.42
N GLN A 31 9.22 8.91 18.04
CA GLN A 31 10.66 8.81 18.33
C GLN A 31 11.52 9.71 17.44
N ASN A 32 11.06 10.01 16.22
CA ASN A 32 11.89 10.61 15.18
C ASN A 32 11.44 12.02 14.74
N HIS A 33 10.33 12.54 15.26
CA HIS A 33 9.74 13.81 14.81
C HIS A 33 10.67 15.03 14.88
N ASP A 34 11.68 15.02 15.74
CA ASP A 34 12.65 16.13 15.88
C ASP A 34 13.94 15.89 15.09
N HIS A 35 14.11 14.72 14.48
CA HIS A 35 15.33 14.36 13.77
C HIS A 35 15.39 15.08 12.41
N LEU A 36 16.43 15.90 12.21
CA LEU A 36 16.56 16.79 11.04
C LEU A 36 16.50 16.05 9.70
N ALA A 37 17.09 14.85 9.61
CA ALA A 37 17.11 14.06 8.38
C ALA A 37 15.72 13.63 7.90
N TYR A 38 14.75 13.50 8.83
CA TYR A 38 13.42 12.96 8.53
C TYR A 38 12.34 14.04 8.37
N GLN A 39 12.67 15.32 8.52
CA GLN A 39 11.67 16.41 8.44
C GLN A 39 10.93 16.48 7.11
N LYS A 40 11.58 16.02 6.02
CA LYS A 40 10.97 15.94 4.68
C LYS A 40 10.33 14.58 4.39
N GLU A 41 10.41 13.64 5.32
CA GLU A 41 9.88 12.30 5.13
C GLU A 41 8.37 12.30 5.31
N MET A 42 7.66 11.53 4.48
CA MET A 42 6.20 11.60 4.37
C MET A 42 5.50 11.37 5.71
N PHE A 43 5.99 10.43 6.52
CA PHE A 43 5.41 10.15 7.84
C PHE A 43 5.52 11.33 8.82
N ILE A 44 6.61 12.11 8.76
CA ILE A 44 6.81 13.27 9.66
C ILE A 44 6.22 14.55 9.06
N ALA A 45 6.51 14.85 7.79
CA ALA A 45 5.95 16.00 7.08
C ALA A 45 4.42 15.92 7.03
N GLY A 46 3.88 14.72 6.86
CA GLY A 46 2.45 14.42 6.85
C GLY A 46 1.91 13.93 8.19
N LYS A 47 2.58 14.18 9.33
CA LYS A 47 2.14 13.67 10.66
C LYS A 47 0.69 14.03 11.02
N SER A 48 0.15 15.14 10.50
CA SER A 48 -1.26 15.52 10.66
C SER A 48 -2.22 14.57 9.95
N SER A 49 -1.76 13.89 8.90
CA SER A 49 -2.50 12.87 8.17
C SER A 49 -2.49 11.50 8.88
N TYR A 50 -1.69 11.34 9.94
CA TYR A 50 -1.61 10.14 10.77
C TYR A 50 -2.00 10.45 12.22
N PRO A 51 -3.25 10.87 12.50
CA PRO A 51 -3.64 11.39 13.81
C PRO A 51 -3.68 10.32 14.92
N SER A 52 -4.00 9.07 14.59
CA SER A 52 -3.96 7.92 15.54
C SER A 52 -3.71 6.60 14.79
N THR A 53 -3.34 5.53 15.52
CA THR A 53 -3.16 4.19 14.92
C THR A 53 -4.48 3.67 14.36
N GLU A 54 -5.60 3.96 15.01
CA GLU A 54 -6.94 3.59 14.55
C GLU A 54 -7.31 4.29 13.24
N SER A 55 -6.95 5.58 13.11
CA SER A 55 -7.17 6.31 11.85
C SER A 55 -6.31 5.75 10.71
N LEU A 56 -5.04 5.44 10.98
CA LEU A 56 -4.15 4.80 10.00
C LEU A 56 -4.70 3.43 9.59
N ALA A 57 -5.10 2.60 10.56
CA ALA A 57 -5.69 1.29 10.29
C ALA A 57 -6.97 1.39 9.46
N LEU A 58 -7.82 2.41 9.68
CA LEU A 58 -9.02 2.60 8.88
C LEU A 58 -8.70 3.02 7.44
N MET A 59 -7.71 3.89 7.25
CA MET A 59 -7.25 4.29 5.91
C MET A 59 -6.71 3.09 5.13
N ILE A 60 -5.83 2.30 5.75
CA ILE A 60 -5.29 1.06 5.17
C ILE A 60 -6.41 0.04 4.91
N ALA A 61 -7.38 -0.08 5.81
CA ALA A 61 -8.51 -0.98 5.61
C ALA A 61 -9.35 -0.61 4.38
N GLU A 62 -9.51 0.69 4.10
CA GLU A 62 -10.17 1.16 2.88
C GLU A 62 -9.36 0.77 1.63
N GLU A 63 -8.06 1.03 1.61
CA GLU A 63 -7.18 0.65 0.49
C GLU A 63 -7.15 -0.86 0.26
N PHE A 64 -7.14 -1.65 1.33
CA PHE A 64 -7.27 -3.10 1.27
C PHE A 64 -8.60 -3.55 0.64
N ILE A 65 -9.72 -2.95 1.04
CA ILE A 65 -11.04 -3.25 0.45
C ILE A 65 -11.03 -2.90 -1.03
N LEU A 66 -10.48 -1.75 -1.41
CA LEU A 66 -10.39 -1.33 -2.80
C LEU A 66 -9.55 -2.31 -3.63
N ALA A 67 -8.36 -2.69 -3.15
CA ALA A 67 -7.51 -3.69 -3.80
C ALA A 67 -8.20 -5.05 -3.90
N PHE A 68 -8.86 -5.50 -2.83
CA PHE A 68 -9.65 -6.72 -2.81
C PHE A 68 -10.74 -6.72 -3.87
N LEU A 69 -11.53 -5.64 -3.97
CA LEU A 69 -12.62 -5.54 -4.95
C LEU A 69 -12.09 -5.53 -6.39
N LEU A 70 -11.03 -4.79 -6.66
CA LEU A 70 -10.41 -4.75 -7.99
C LEU A 70 -9.83 -6.12 -8.39
N LEU A 71 -9.18 -6.82 -7.46
CA LEU A 71 -8.68 -8.18 -7.69
C LEU A 71 -9.81 -9.20 -7.84
N LEU A 72 -10.91 -9.05 -7.09
CA LEU A 72 -12.09 -9.88 -7.24
C LEU A 72 -12.72 -9.71 -8.63
N VAL A 73 -12.86 -8.46 -9.10
CA VAL A 73 -13.29 -8.16 -10.48
C VAL A 73 -12.34 -8.79 -11.49
N ALA A 74 -11.02 -8.66 -11.28
CA ALA A 74 -10.03 -9.27 -12.16
C ALA A 74 -10.23 -10.80 -12.26
N ILE A 75 -10.46 -11.48 -11.13
CA ILE A 75 -10.72 -12.92 -11.12
C ILE A 75 -12.03 -13.27 -11.84
N LEU A 76 -13.13 -12.61 -11.49
CA LEU A 76 -14.47 -12.93 -12.03
C LEU A 76 -14.55 -12.67 -13.53
N CYS A 77 -13.91 -11.60 -14.02
CA CYS A 77 -13.88 -11.24 -15.43
C CYS A 77 -12.71 -11.88 -16.20
N ARG A 78 -11.86 -12.69 -15.54
CA ARG A 78 -10.62 -13.26 -16.12
C ARG A 78 -9.70 -12.17 -16.71
N PHE A 79 -9.62 -11.03 -16.04
CA PHE A 79 -8.93 -9.84 -16.51
C PHE A 79 -7.52 -9.75 -15.92
N SER A 80 -6.58 -10.47 -16.55
CA SER A 80 -5.19 -10.61 -16.07
C SER A 80 -4.46 -9.28 -15.95
N GLU A 81 -4.63 -8.36 -16.91
CA GLU A 81 -3.95 -7.07 -16.93
C GLU A 81 -4.35 -6.18 -15.75
N LEU A 82 -5.60 -6.28 -15.27
CA LEU A 82 -6.04 -5.53 -14.08
C LEU A 82 -5.36 -6.04 -12.81
N ALA A 83 -5.29 -7.37 -12.61
CA ALA A 83 -4.59 -7.93 -11.46
C ALA A 83 -3.09 -7.63 -11.48
N LEU A 84 -2.48 -7.69 -12.67
CA LEU A 84 -1.08 -7.33 -12.86
C LEU A 84 -0.84 -5.83 -12.65
N ALA A 85 -1.74 -4.95 -13.07
CA ALA A 85 -1.65 -3.51 -12.80
C ALA A 85 -1.63 -3.22 -11.29
N ILE A 86 -2.49 -3.89 -10.51
CA ILE A 86 -2.50 -3.79 -9.04
C ILE A 86 -1.18 -4.31 -8.45
N ALA A 87 -0.69 -5.46 -8.93
CA ALA A 87 0.58 -6.03 -8.50
C ALA A 87 1.79 -5.12 -8.82
N ILE A 88 1.77 -4.44 -9.96
CA ILE A 88 2.77 -3.44 -10.33
C ILE A 88 2.67 -2.21 -9.42
N CYS A 89 1.46 -1.73 -9.12
CA CYS A 89 1.27 -0.63 -8.18
C CYS A 89 1.84 -0.98 -6.80
N HIS A 90 1.54 -2.17 -6.30
CA HIS A 90 2.11 -2.68 -5.05
C HIS A 90 3.65 -2.79 -5.13
N THR A 91 4.22 -3.25 -6.25
CA THR A 91 5.67 -3.31 -6.43
C THR A 91 6.32 -1.93 -6.34
N LEU A 92 5.71 -0.92 -6.96
CA LEU A 92 6.19 0.47 -6.93
C LEU A 92 6.05 1.09 -5.54
N HIS A 93 4.98 0.76 -4.81
CA HIS A 93 4.80 1.15 -3.41
C HIS A 93 5.95 0.62 -2.53
N LEU A 94 6.23 -0.69 -2.58
CA LEU A 94 7.36 -1.28 -1.85
C LEU A 94 8.71 -0.64 -2.24
N LEU A 95 8.89 -0.30 -3.51
CA LEU A 95 10.10 0.39 -3.99
C LEU A 95 10.25 1.79 -3.36
N GLY A 96 9.15 2.47 -3.07
CA GLY A 96 9.14 3.72 -2.30
C GLY A 96 9.77 3.52 -0.91
N HIS A 97 9.34 2.50 -0.17
CA HIS A 97 9.90 2.16 1.14
C HIS A 97 11.36 1.69 1.07
N ILE A 98 11.71 0.87 0.08
CA ILE A 98 13.11 0.46 -0.13
C ILE A 98 13.99 1.69 -0.39
N SER A 99 13.50 2.65 -1.17
CA SER A 99 14.22 3.90 -1.44
C SER A 99 14.45 4.72 -0.16
N GLN A 100 13.47 4.75 0.76
CA GLN A 100 13.64 5.37 2.08
C GLN A 100 14.71 4.63 2.92
N VAL A 101 14.67 3.29 2.96
CA VAL A 101 15.66 2.48 3.70
C VAL A 101 17.08 2.76 3.20
N ILE A 102 17.28 2.81 1.87
CA ILE A 102 18.58 3.13 1.26
C ILE A 102 19.01 4.56 1.61
N LYS A 103 18.11 5.53 1.46
CA LYS A 103 18.38 6.95 1.71
C LYS A 103 18.78 7.23 3.16
N PHE A 104 18.08 6.61 4.12
CA PHE A 104 18.30 6.85 5.54
C PHE A 104 19.24 5.85 6.22
N ARG A 105 19.61 4.77 5.51
CA ARG A 105 20.40 3.65 6.06
C ARG A 105 19.84 3.12 7.38
N SER A 106 18.52 3.13 7.49
CA SER A 106 17.78 2.75 8.69
C SER A 106 16.42 2.20 8.27
N LEU A 107 15.86 1.33 9.10
CA LEU A 107 14.50 0.82 8.90
C LEU A 107 13.50 1.92 9.28
N VAL A 108 12.66 2.27 8.32
CA VAL A 108 11.48 3.12 8.48
C VAL A 108 10.24 2.23 8.50
N PRO A 109 9.07 2.71 8.95
CA PRO A 109 7.81 1.97 8.85
C PRO A 109 7.59 1.50 7.40
N GLY A 110 7.20 0.24 7.23
CA GLY A 110 7.06 -0.41 5.92
C GLY A 110 8.38 -0.93 5.34
N GLY A 111 9.53 -0.50 5.86
CA GLY A 111 10.84 -0.77 5.26
C GLY A 111 11.28 -2.24 5.34
N LEU A 112 11.11 -2.89 6.49
CA LEU A 112 11.54 -4.28 6.67
C LEU A 112 10.70 -5.22 5.79
N THR A 113 9.38 -5.12 5.89
CA THR A 113 8.47 -5.94 5.10
C THR A 113 8.58 -5.62 3.62
N ALA A 114 8.86 -4.38 3.20
CA ALA A 114 9.12 -4.08 1.80
C ALA A 114 10.35 -4.80 1.25
N VAL A 115 11.48 -4.77 1.97
CA VAL A 115 12.70 -5.50 1.55
C VAL A 115 12.47 -7.01 1.44
N LEU A 116 11.66 -7.58 2.33
CA LEU A 116 11.37 -9.02 2.35
C LEU A 116 10.34 -9.45 1.29
N THR A 117 9.29 -8.67 1.10
CA THR A 117 8.16 -9.04 0.21
C THR A 117 8.38 -8.63 -1.24
N PHE A 118 9.17 -7.58 -1.51
CA PHE A 118 9.51 -7.13 -2.86
C PHE A 118 10.11 -8.23 -3.77
N PRO A 119 11.16 -8.98 -3.35
CA PRO A 119 11.70 -10.04 -4.21
C PRO A 119 10.69 -11.15 -4.50
N ILE A 120 9.82 -11.48 -3.53
CA ILE A 120 8.74 -12.46 -3.72
C ILE A 120 7.76 -11.94 -4.79
N LEU A 121 7.38 -10.66 -4.70
CA LEU A 121 6.48 -10.01 -5.64
C LEU A 121 7.05 -10.00 -7.08
N LEU A 122 8.35 -9.75 -7.24
CA LEU A 122 9.02 -9.84 -8.54
C LEU A 122 9.01 -11.27 -9.10
N VAL A 123 9.28 -12.27 -8.26
CA VAL A 123 9.27 -13.68 -8.69
C VAL A 123 7.87 -14.09 -9.15
N ILE A 124 6.82 -13.77 -8.40
CA ILE A 124 5.46 -14.16 -8.81
C ILE A 124 5.03 -13.45 -10.09
N LEU A 125 5.42 -12.19 -10.30
CA LEU A 125 5.15 -11.45 -11.53
C LEU A 125 5.85 -12.12 -12.73
N ALA A 126 7.14 -12.43 -12.60
CA ALA A 126 7.91 -13.11 -13.63
C ALA A 126 7.33 -14.50 -13.97
N VAL A 127 6.97 -15.29 -12.93
CA VAL A 127 6.35 -16.60 -13.12
C VAL A 127 4.99 -16.47 -13.81
N TYR A 128 4.16 -15.49 -13.45
CA TYR A 128 2.88 -15.31 -14.10
C TYR A 128 3.02 -14.93 -15.59
N LEU A 129 3.89 -13.96 -15.88
CA LEU A 129 4.13 -13.43 -17.23
C LEU A 129 4.81 -14.44 -18.16
N SER A 130 5.62 -15.36 -17.62
CA SER A 130 6.22 -16.45 -18.40
C SER A 130 5.23 -17.56 -18.77
N GLN A 131 4.10 -17.65 -18.06
CA GLN A 131 3.13 -18.74 -18.21
C GLN A 131 1.84 -18.32 -18.90
N ASN A 132 1.58 -17.01 -19.03
CA ASN A 132 0.34 -16.47 -19.56
C ASN A 132 0.62 -15.34 -20.56
N SER A 133 -0.16 -15.28 -21.64
CA SER A 133 -0.15 -14.14 -22.54
C SER A 133 -0.89 -12.95 -21.94
N VAL A 134 -0.35 -11.75 -22.16
CA VAL A 134 -0.93 -10.49 -21.69
C VAL A 134 -0.84 -9.44 -22.78
N SER A 135 -1.81 -8.53 -22.81
CA SER A 135 -1.74 -7.33 -23.62
C SER A 135 -0.87 -6.29 -22.91
N TRP A 136 0.36 -6.12 -23.38
CA TRP A 136 1.32 -5.17 -22.79
C TRP A 136 0.83 -3.72 -22.84
N VAL A 137 0.17 -3.33 -23.93
CA VAL A 137 -0.39 -1.98 -24.07
C VAL A 137 -1.47 -1.73 -23.01
N LEU A 138 -2.40 -2.69 -22.86
CA LEU A 138 -3.46 -2.59 -21.87
C LEU A 138 -2.91 -2.61 -20.45
N LEU A 139 -1.92 -3.48 -20.18
CA LEU A 139 -1.25 -3.55 -18.88
C LEU A 139 -0.58 -2.23 -18.50
N ILE A 140 0.16 -1.60 -19.41
CA ILE A 140 0.80 -0.31 -19.16
C ILE A 140 -0.25 0.77 -18.87
N LEU A 141 -1.29 0.86 -19.72
CA LEU A 141 -2.37 1.84 -19.54
C LEU A 141 -3.10 1.66 -18.22
N LEU A 142 -3.46 0.42 -17.87
CA LEU A 142 -4.10 0.11 -16.60
C LEU A 142 -3.18 0.37 -15.41
N SER A 143 -1.88 0.06 -15.52
CA SER A 143 -0.93 0.33 -14.43
C SER A 143 -0.86 1.83 -14.12
N ILE A 144 -0.83 2.68 -15.14
CA ILE A 144 -0.86 4.14 -14.98
C ILE A 144 -2.20 4.58 -14.39
N LEU A 145 -3.32 4.12 -14.94
CA LEU A 145 -4.66 4.54 -14.52
C LEU A 145 -4.96 4.13 -13.07
N VAL A 146 -4.66 2.87 -12.72
CA VAL A 146 -4.84 2.33 -11.36
C VAL A 146 -3.92 3.06 -10.39
N MET A 147 -2.65 3.29 -10.74
CA MET A 147 -1.73 4.06 -9.89
C MET A 147 -2.27 5.47 -9.60
N LEU A 148 -2.70 6.20 -10.63
CA LEU A 148 -3.27 7.54 -10.46
C LEU A 148 -4.55 7.52 -9.60
N ALA A 149 -5.40 6.51 -9.78
CA ALA A 149 -6.61 6.35 -8.98
C ALA A 149 -6.29 6.06 -7.50
N LEU A 150 -5.38 5.13 -7.23
CA LEU A 150 -4.96 4.78 -5.87
C LEU A 150 -4.27 5.95 -5.17
N LEU A 151 -3.36 6.65 -5.84
CA LEU A 151 -2.73 7.86 -5.29
C LEU A 151 -3.76 8.96 -5.02
N GLY A 152 -4.72 9.16 -5.94
CA GLY A 152 -5.82 10.11 -5.74
C GLY A 152 -6.68 9.76 -4.52
N ASN A 153 -6.97 8.48 -4.32
CA ASN A 153 -7.69 7.97 -3.17
C ASN A 153 -6.91 8.16 -1.86
N LEU A 154 -5.63 7.78 -1.82
CA LEU A 154 -4.76 7.99 -0.66
C LEU A 154 -4.66 9.46 -0.26
N LEU A 155 -4.49 10.36 -1.25
CA LEU A 155 -4.48 11.80 -1.02
C LEU A 155 -5.83 12.30 -0.45
N PHE A 156 -6.94 11.74 -0.90
CA PHE A 156 -8.25 12.03 -0.34
C PHE A 156 -8.36 11.55 1.12
N LEU A 157 -7.95 10.31 1.41
CA LEU A 157 -7.94 9.77 2.77
C LEU A 157 -7.08 10.61 3.72
N HIS A 158 -5.88 11.01 3.31
CA HIS A 158 -5.02 11.89 4.11
C HIS A 158 -5.69 13.24 4.41
N LYS A 159 -6.40 13.84 3.44
CA LYS A 159 -7.18 15.07 3.67
C LYS A 159 -8.32 14.84 4.67
N GLN A 160 -8.94 13.67 4.64
CA GLN A 160 -10.06 13.30 5.50
C GLN A 160 -9.62 12.77 6.88
N ALA A 161 -8.32 12.55 7.10
CA ALA A 161 -7.80 11.97 8.33
C ALA A 161 -8.29 12.65 9.63
N PRO A 162 -8.39 14.00 9.72
CA PRO A 162 -8.95 14.65 10.92
C PRO A 162 -10.43 14.32 11.16
N THR A 163 -11.21 14.26 10.07
CA THR A 163 -12.64 13.90 10.11
C THR A 163 -12.82 12.44 10.51
N ILE A 164 -12.03 11.54 9.92
CA ILE A 164 -11.99 10.11 10.27
C ILE A 164 -11.67 9.93 11.75
N HIS A 165 -10.63 10.62 12.23
CA HIS A 165 -10.24 10.58 13.64
C HIS A 165 -11.39 11.03 14.56
N ALA A 166 -12.00 12.18 14.29
CA ALA A 166 -13.12 12.69 15.08
C ALA A 166 -14.33 11.73 15.07
N TRP A 167 -14.59 11.07 13.94
CA TRP A 167 -15.65 10.09 13.80
C TRP A 167 -15.40 8.84 14.65
N ILE A 168 -14.19 8.24 14.59
CA ILE A 168 -13.80 7.07 15.38
C ILE A 168 -14.03 7.33 16.88
N TYR A 169 -13.60 8.49 17.38
CA TYR A 169 -13.73 8.84 18.80
C TYR A 169 -15.17 9.13 19.21
N ARG A 170 -16.01 9.60 18.28
CA ARG A 170 -17.44 9.82 18.55
C ARG A 170 -18.19 8.49 18.71
N ILE A 171 -17.90 7.52 17.86
CA ILE A 171 -18.59 6.22 17.91
C ILE A 171 -18.09 5.36 19.08
N SER A 172 -16.81 5.47 19.47
CA SER A 172 -16.25 4.72 20.59
C SER A 172 -16.67 5.26 21.97
N LYS A 173 -17.06 6.54 22.06
CA LYS A 173 -17.59 7.15 23.29
C LYS A 173 -19.08 6.92 23.54
N ARG A 174 -19.82 6.34 22.59
CA ARG A 174 -21.23 5.99 22.80
C ARG A 174 -21.31 4.75 23.71
N ASN A 175 -21.20 4.99 25.02
CA ASN A 175 -21.72 4.14 26.10
C ASN A 175 -22.84 4.91 26.79
#